data_AF-A0A662B4U2-F1
#
_entry.id   AF-A0A662B4U2-F1
#
_cell.length_a   1.000
_cell.length_b   1.000
_cell.length_c   1.000
_cell.angle_alpha   90.00
_cell.angle_beta   90.00
_cell.angle_gamma   90.00
#
_symmetry.space_group_name_H-M   'P 1'
#
loop_
_entity.id
_entity.type
_entity.pdbx_description
1 polymer ?
#
loop_
_entity_poly.entity_id
_entity_poly.type
_entity_poly.pdbx_seq_one_letter_code
_entity_poly.pdbx_strand_id
1 'polypeptide(L)'
;MRIDIITIFPEMFEGPFSESIIKRAQNKGLVEIHLHQLRDYTTDKHRKTDDYAFSGGAGMVMMIEPIARCIDALTAERKYDELIYMSPDGDLFDQKMANSYSLKG
;
A
#
# COMPACT_ATOMS: atom_id res chain seq x y z
N MET A 1 9.68 -9.05 -9.66
CA MET A 1 9.12 -7.74 -9.25
C MET A 1 8.33 -7.93 -7.97
N ARG A 2 8.48 -7.05 -6.98
CA ARG A 2 7.74 -7.14 -5.72
C ARG A 2 6.94 -5.87 -5.49
N ILE A 3 5.70 -6.01 -5.05
CA ILE A 3 4.79 -4.91 -4.75
C ILE A 3 4.19 -5.15 -3.36
N ASP A 4 4.41 -4.22 -2.44
CA ASP A 4 3.80 -4.21 -1.12
C ASP A 4 2.73 -3.11 -1.08
N ILE A 5 1.50 -3.48 -0.74
CA ILE A 5 0.34 -2.59 -0.70
C ILE A 5 -0.12 -2.45 0.75
N ILE A 6 -0.09 -1.23 1.27
CA ILE A 6 -0.57 -0.91 2.62
C ILE A 6 -2.03 -0.48 2.50
N THR A 7 -2.92 -1.18 3.18
CA THR A 7 -4.37 -0.90 3.13
C THR A 7 -5.07 -1.31 4.42
N ILE A 8 -6.20 -0.66 4.70
CA ILE A 8 -7.13 -1.12 5.74
C ILE A 8 -8.11 -2.18 5.21
N PHE A 9 -8.10 -2.52 3.91
CA PHE A 9 -9.00 -3.54 3.36
C PHE A 9 -8.26 -4.53 2.43
N PRO A 10 -7.33 -5.37 2.95
CA PRO A 10 -6.63 -6.37 2.16
C PRO A 10 -7.56 -7.27 1.35
N GLU A 11 -8.67 -7.70 1.95
CA GLU A 11 -9.60 -8.68 1.38
C GLU A 11 -10.24 -8.16 0.08
N MET A 12 -10.35 -6.84 -0.10
CA MET A 12 -10.86 -6.23 -1.35
C MET A 12 -9.93 -6.49 -2.55
N PHE A 13 -8.66 -6.78 -2.30
CA PHE A 13 -7.64 -6.97 -3.33
C PHE A 13 -7.41 -8.43 -3.71
N GLU A 14 -7.99 -9.38 -2.97
CA GLU A 14 -7.83 -10.81 -3.27
C GLU A 14 -8.35 -11.16 -4.67
N GLY A 15 -9.57 -10.74 -4.99
CA GLY A 15 -10.21 -11.06 -6.28
C GLY A 15 -9.45 -10.51 -7.50
N PRO A 16 -9.14 -9.19 -7.57
CA PRO A 16 -8.40 -8.62 -8.69
C PRO A 16 -7.03 -9.26 -8.93
N PHE A 17 -6.36 -9.73 -7.88
CA PHE A 17 -5.03 -10.33 -7.99
C PHE A 17 -5.05 -11.85 -8.20
N SER A 18 -6.12 -12.53 -7.79
CA SER A 18 -6.23 -13.98 -7.90
C SER A 18 -6.61 -14.48 -9.30
N GLU A 19 -6.84 -13.61 -10.29
CA GLU A 19 -7.35 -14.01 -11.60
C GLU A 19 -6.53 -13.52 -12.81
N SER A 20 -6.78 -14.17 -13.96
CA SER A 20 -6.26 -13.78 -15.28
C SER A 20 -4.74 -13.55 -15.34
N ILE A 21 -4.29 -12.41 -15.88
CA ILE A 21 -2.89 -12.11 -16.14
C ILE A 21 -2.05 -12.01 -14.87
N ILE A 22 -2.62 -11.50 -13.78
CA ILE A 22 -1.93 -11.32 -12.50
C ILE A 22 -1.67 -12.70 -11.87
N LYS A 23 -2.69 -13.55 -11.78
CA LYS A 23 -2.54 -14.95 -11.31
C LYS A 23 -1.48 -15.71 -12.10
N ARG A 24 -1.48 -15.59 -13.44
CA ARG A 24 -0.47 -16.24 -14.29
C ARG A 24 0.94 -15.72 -14.02
N ALA A 25 1.10 -14.43 -13.75
CA ALA A 25 2.40 -13.84 -13.42
C ALA A 25 2.90 -14.30 -12.04
N GLN A 26 2.02 -14.35 -11.03
CA GLN A 26 2.34 -14.87 -9.70
C GLN A 26 2.73 -16.36 -9.75
N ASN A 27 1.95 -17.20 -10.44
CA ASN A 27 2.26 -18.63 -10.60
C ASN A 27 3.61 -18.90 -11.31
N LYS A 28 4.07 -17.94 -12.12
CA LYS A 28 5.38 -17.99 -12.79
C LYS A 28 6.50 -17.32 -12.00
N GLY A 29 6.22 -16.79 -10.80
CA GLY A 29 7.19 -16.07 -9.97
C GLY A 29 7.69 -14.76 -10.59
N LEU A 30 6.94 -14.16 -11.53
CA LEU A 30 7.35 -12.91 -12.17
C LEU A 30 7.02 -11.69 -11.30
N VAL A 31 5.96 -11.79 -10.51
CA VAL A 31 5.49 -10.76 -9.59
C VAL A 31 5.07 -11.37 -8.25
N GLU A 32 5.43 -10.69 -7.17
CA GLU A 32 4.96 -10.97 -5.82
C GLU A 32 4.18 -9.76 -5.32
N ILE A 33 2.93 -9.98 -4.87
CA ILE A 33 2.07 -8.92 -4.33
C ILE A 33 1.78 -9.27 -2.87
N HIS A 34 2.09 -8.35 -1.97
CA HIS A 34 1.91 -8.50 -0.54
C HIS A 34 0.97 -7.42 -0.02
N LEU A 35 -0.06 -7.83 0.71
CA LEU A 35 -1.04 -6.95 1.29
C LEU A 35 -0.73 -6.80 2.78
N HIS A 36 -0.58 -5.57 3.24
CA HIS A 36 -0.31 -5.23 4.64
C HIS A 36 -1.54 -4.58 5.25
N GLN A 37 -2.11 -5.25 6.25
CA GLN A 37 -3.22 -4.72 7.03
C GLN A 37 -2.71 -3.61 7.95
N LEU A 38 -3.03 -2.35 7.62
CA LEU A 38 -2.54 -1.18 8.36
C LEU A 38 -2.99 -1.19 9.83
N ARG A 39 -4.13 -1.81 10.14
CA ARG A 39 -4.64 -1.96 11.51
C ARG A 39 -3.78 -2.83 12.42
N ASP A 40 -2.83 -3.60 11.88
CA ASP A 40 -1.90 -4.37 12.71
C ASP A 40 -0.70 -3.53 13.20
N TYR A 41 -0.55 -2.30 12.70
CA TYR A 41 0.57 -1.41 13.02
C TYR A 41 0.22 -0.28 14.02
N THR A 42 -1.04 -0.18 14.44
CA THR A 42 -1.46 0.82 15.45
C THR A 42 -1.23 0.30 16.87
N THR A 43 -0.91 1.20 17.81
CA THR A 43 -0.91 0.90 19.25
C THR A 43 -2.28 1.00 19.92
N ASP A 44 -3.29 1.50 19.20
CA ASP A 44 -4.64 1.67 19.75
C ASP A 44 -5.33 0.32 19.99
N LYS A 45 -5.90 0.14 21.19
CA LYS A 45 -6.59 -1.10 21.61
C LYS A 45 -7.83 -1.45 20.77
N HIS A 46 -8.41 -0.46 20.09
CA HIS A 46 -9.55 -0.63 19.21
C HIS A 46 -9.13 -0.73 17.72
N ARG A 47 -7.83 -0.81 17.46
CA ARG A 47 -7.25 -0.90 16.12
C ARG A 47 -7.62 0.28 15.20
N LYS A 48 -7.74 1.48 15.78
CA LYS A 48 -7.97 2.71 15.01
C LYS A 48 -6.74 3.09 14.19
N THR A 49 -6.97 3.55 12.97
CA THR A 49 -5.93 4.03 12.04
C THR A 49 -6.14 5.49 11.61
N ASP A 50 -7.22 6.10 12.06
CA ASP A 50 -7.66 7.45 11.76
C ASP A 50 -8.11 8.16 13.04
N ASP A 51 -8.06 9.49 13.00
CA ASP A 51 -8.58 10.36 14.05
C ASP A 51 -9.15 11.65 13.44
N TYR A 52 -9.78 12.47 14.27
CA TYR A 52 -10.25 13.79 13.85
C TYR A 52 -9.09 14.66 13.38
N ALA A 53 -9.33 15.42 12.31
CA ALA A 53 -8.38 16.44 11.89
C ALA A 53 -8.19 17.49 13.00
N PHE A 54 -6.94 17.90 13.21
CA PHE A 54 -6.68 19.12 13.97
C PHE A 54 -7.40 20.28 13.28
N SER A 55 -8.04 21.16 14.05
CA SER A 55 -8.96 22.24 13.62
C SER A 55 -10.43 21.86 13.37
N GLY A 56 -10.79 20.56 13.47
CA GLY A 56 -12.17 20.10 13.29
C GLY A 56 -12.58 19.98 11.81
N GLY A 57 -13.89 19.91 11.54
CA GLY A 57 -14.45 19.61 10.22
C GLY A 57 -15.07 18.22 10.14
N ALA A 58 -15.74 17.93 9.03
CA ALA A 58 -16.36 16.63 8.81
C ALA A 58 -15.33 15.61 8.30
N GLY A 59 -15.43 14.37 8.76
CA GLY A 59 -14.58 13.27 8.34
C GLY A 59 -13.41 12.99 9.29
N MET A 60 -12.55 12.07 8.86
CA MET A 60 -11.41 11.56 9.62
C MET A 60 -10.15 11.66 8.78
N VAL A 61 -8.99 11.72 9.42
CA VAL A 61 -7.67 11.75 8.79
C VAL A 61 -6.86 10.56 9.30
N MET A 62 -6.18 9.87 8.39
CA MET A 62 -5.30 8.76 8.76
C MET A 62 -4.19 9.25 9.70
N MET A 63 -3.98 8.53 10.81
CA MET A 63 -2.90 8.80 11.75
C MET A 63 -1.55 8.43 11.13
N ILE A 64 -0.52 9.24 11.38
CA ILE A 64 0.83 8.98 10.88
C ILE A 64 1.48 7.75 11.53
N GLU A 65 1.20 7.47 12.80
CA GLU A 65 1.83 6.39 13.56
C GLU A 65 1.74 5.02 12.86
N PRO A 66 0.56 4.46 12.55
CA PRO A 66 0.48 3.15 11.92
C PRO A 66 1.13 3.12 10.53
N ILE A 67 1.06 4.21 9.78
CA ILE A 67 1.66 4.32 8.44
C ILE A 67 3.19 4.27 8.55
N ALA A 68 3.76 5.11 9.40
CA ALA A 68 5.20 5.17 9.63
C ALA A 68 5.74 3.83 10.13
N ARG A 69 5.08 3.22 11.11
CA ARG A 69 5.49 1.91 11.66
C ARG A 69 5.44 0.81 10.61
N CYS A 70 4.45 0.82 9.71
CA CYS A 70 4.38 -0.13 8.61
C CYS A 70 5.52 0.09 7.61
N ILE A 71 5.77 1.33 7.19
CA ILE A 71 6.88 1.66 6.28
C ILE A 71 8.23 1.30 6.91
N ASP A 72 8.45 1.62 8.18
CA ASP A 72 9.69 1.31 8.90
C ASP A 72 9.91 -0.20 9.01
N ALA A 73 8.86 -0.98 9.34
CA ALA A 73 8.95 -2.43 9.39
C ALA A 73 9.33 -3.03 8.03
N LEU A 74 8.70 -2.58 6.95
CA LEU A 74 8.98 -3.08 5.61
C LEU A 74 10.39 -2.70 5.15
N THR A 75 10.79 -1.45 5.37
CA THR A 75 12.10 -0.93 4.95
C THR A 75 13.26 -1.47 5.78
N ALA A 76 13.01 -1.93 7.01
CA ALA A 76 14.01 -2.63 7.82
C ALA A 76 14.35 -4.03 7.27
N GLU A 77 13.39 -4.69 6.62
CA GLU A 77 13.58 -6.03 6.04
C GLU A 77 14.16 -5.98 4.63
N ARG A 78 13.89 -4.91 3.87
CA ARG A 78 14.28 -4.80 2.47
C ARG A 78 14.35 -3.36 1.99
N LYS A 79 15.07 -3.13 0.90
CA LYS A 79 15.10 -1.83 0.22
C LYS A 79 13.99 -1.78 -0.84
N TYR A 80 13.31 -0.64 -0.92
CA TYR A 80 12.34 -0.34 -1.97
C TYR A 80 12.93 0.68 -2.93
N ASP A 81 12.66 0.50 -4.23
CA ASP A 81 13.02 1.48 -5.25
C ASP A 81 12.10 2.70 -5.20
N GLU A 82 10.84 2.50 -4.83
CA GLU A 82 9.80 3.54 -4.81
C GLU A 82 8.84 3.38 -3.63
N LEU A 83 8.37 4.53 -3.12
CA LEU A 83 7.29 4.64 -2.16
C LEU A 83 6.19 5.51 -2.77
N ILE A 84 5.08 4.90 -3.13
CA ILE A 84 4.00 5.55 -3.89
C ILE A 84 2.79 5.80 -2.98
N TYR A 85 2.38 7.06 -2.86
CA TYR A 85 1.13 7.44 -2.21
C TYR A 85 0.08 7.81 -3.25
N MET A 86 -1.03 7.07 -3.28
CA MET A 86 -2.13 7.33 -4.20
C MET A 86 -3.01 8.46 -3.67
N SER A 87 -3.02 9.59 -4.37
CA SER A 87 -3.79 10.77 -3.97
C SER A 87 -4.31 11.52 -5.20
N PRO A 88 -5.51 12.14 -5.16
CA PRO A 88 -6.06 12.89 -6.28
C PRO A 88 -5.27 14.17 -6.62
N ASP A 89 -4.45 14.68 -5.72
CA ASP A 89 -3.54 15.81 -5.94
C ASP A 89 -2.14 15.38 -6.42
N GLY A 90 -1.93 14.08 -6.66
CA GLY A 90 -0.70 13.54 -7.23
C GLY A 90 -0.65 13.62 -8.76
N ASP A 91 0.47 13.18 -9.33
CA ASP A 91 0.65 13.08 -10.78
C ASP A 91 -0.33 12.07 -11.39
N LEU A 92 -0.87 12.39 -12.57
CA LEU A 92 -1.74 11.48 -13.31
C LEU A 92 -0.94 10.25 -13.77
N PHE A 93 -1.37 9.07 -13.34
CA PHE A 93 -0.76 7.81 -13.74
C PHE A 93 -1.01 7.53 -15.24
N ASP A 94 0.06 7.37 -16.00
CA ASP A 94 0.02 7.04 -17.42
C ASP A 94 0.88 5.81 -17.77
N GLN A 95 0.81 5.39 -19.03
CA GLN A 95 1.56 4.21 -19.50
C GLN A 95 3.08 4.42 -19.45
N LYS A 96 3.58 5.65 -19.59
CA LYS A 96 5.03 5.93 -19.53
C LYS A 96 5.54 5.75 -18.11
N MET A 97 4.78 6.25 -17.13
CA MET A 97 5.05 6.05 -15.71
C MET A 97 5.02 4.56 -15.35
N ALA A 98 4.01 3.81 -15.82
CA ALA A 98 3.93 2.36 -15.63
C ALA A 98 5.17 1.63 -16.16
N ASN A 99 5.64 1.98 -17.36
CA ASN A 99 6.86 1.41 -17.95
C ASN A 99 8.11 1.78 -17.16
N SER A 100 8.18 3.00 -16.61
CA SER A 100 9.31 3.40 -15.76
C SER A 100 9.35 2.59 -14.48
N TYR A 101 8.22 2.41 -13.80
CA TYR A 101 8.16 1.59 -12.58
C TYR A 101 8.44 0.12 -12.84
N SER A 102 8.02 -0.44 -13.98
CA SER A 102 8.22 -1.86 -14.28
C SER A 102 9.68 -2.23 -14.57
N LEU A 103 10.54 -1.24 -14.84
CA LEU A 103 11.97 -1.41 -15.07
C LEU A 103 12.82 -1.20 -13.81
N LYS A 104 12.20 -0.82 -12.67
CA LYS A 104 12.89 -0.71 -11.38
C LYS A 104 13.05 -2.10 -10.75
N GLY A 105 14.22 -2.37 -10.18
CA GLY A 105 14.56 -3.61 -9.50
C GLY A 105 15.99 -3.65 -9.00
#